data_AF-A0A7Y4UPJ2-F1
#
_entry.id   AF-A0A7Y4UPJ2-F1
#
_cell.length_a   1.000
_cell.length_b   1.000
_cell.length_c   1.000
_cell.angle_alpha   90.00
_cell.angle_beta   90.00
_cell.angle_gamma   90.00
#
_symmetry.space_group_name_H-M   'P 1'
#
loop_
_entity.id
_entity.type
_entity.pdbx_description
1 polymer ?
#
loop_
_entity_poly.entity_id
_entity_poly.type
_entity_poly.pdbx_seq_one_letter_code
_entity_poly.pdbx_strand_id
1 'polypeptide(L)'
;MANAMIDGDLPPRWGLKQVAPDQRILWIGSKRIALDDIQTITAEEVRERPVQGLLAGAAIFLIVAMFLAFIVFENGWRDRFLLGTVFLSGLGLAGLFETTKIRTQRFFEVKIATGSQGLVTFASANIREVEALLAALAGAGVKA
;
A
#
# COMPACT_ATOMS: atom_id res chain seq x y z
N MET A 1 13.19 -12.90 19.93
CA MET A 1 14.15 -11.81 19.62
C MET A 1 14.78 -12.06 18.25
N ALA A 2 14.01 -11.93 17.16
CA ALA A 2 14.48 -12.30 15.81
C ALA A 2 13.85 -11.40 14.73
N ASN A 3 13.89 -10.07 14.90
CA ASN A 3 13.30 -9.11 13.95
C ASN A 3 14.24 -7.93 13.60
N ALA A 4 15.55 -8.07 13.81
CA ALA A 4 16.51 -6.97 13.60
C ALA A 4 17.42 -7.13 12.37
N MET A 5 17.14 -8.07 11.46
CA MET A 5 18.10 -8.49 10.43
C MET A 5 17.56 -8.47 8.99
N ILE A 6 16.49 -7.72 8.72
CA ILE A 6 16.00 -7.43 7.36
C ILE A 6 15.80 -5.92 7.23
N ASP A 7 16.84 -5.13 7.46
CA ASP A 7 16.83 -3.68 7.17
C ASP A 7 18.18 -3.21 6.58
N GLY A 8 19.03 -4.17 6.19
CA GLY A 8 20.35 -3.90 5.63
C GLY A 8 20.37 -4.05 4.12
N ASP A 9 20.52 -2.92 3.43
CA ASP A 9 21.24 -2.82 2.15
C ASP A 9 20.54 -3.33 0.88
N LEU A 10 19.21 -3.22 0.80
CA LEU A 10 18.58 -3.17 -0.52
C LEU A 10 19.01 -1.86 -1.20
N PRO A 11 19.59 -1.90 -2.42
CA PRO A 11 19.96 -0.69 -3.12
C PRO A 11 18.73 0.22 -3.25
N PRO A 12 18.89 1.55 -3.08
CA PRO A 12 17.78 2.49 -3.17
C PRO A 12 17.08 2.29 -4.52
N ARG A 13 15.75 2.35 -4.54
CA ARG A 13 14.98 2.18 -5.78
C ARG A 13 15.07 3.38 -6.72
N TRP A 14 15.88 4.36 -6.33
CA TRP A 14 16.14 5.59 -7.03
C TRP A 14 17.63 5.92 -7.00
N GLY A 15 18.03 6.82 -7.89
CA GLY A 15 19.36 7.41 -7.81
C GLY A 15 19.55 8.53 -8.83
N LEU A 16 20.68 9.21 -8.69
CA LEU A 16 21.07 10.29 -9.57
C LEU A 16 22.25 9.83 -10.42
N LYS A 17 22.14 9.99 -11.73
CA LYS A 17 23.25 9.75 -12.65
C LYS A 17 23.51 11.02 -13.45
N GLN A 18 24.75 11.48 -13.40
CA GLN A 18 25.22 12.52 -14.29
C GLN A 18 25.48 11.90 -15.66
N VAL A 19 24.84 12.43 -16.69
CA VAL A 19 24.97 11.97 -18.08
C VAL A 19 25.82 12.94 -18.90
N ALA A 20 25.77 14.23 -18.56
CA ALA A 20 26.62 15.29 -19.10
C ALA A 20 27.00 16.28 -17.98
N PRO A 21 27.96 17.22 -18.20
CA PRO A 21 28.37 18.20 -17.19
C PRO A 21 27.18 18.93 -16.56
N ASP A 22 26.21 19.32 -17.39
CA ASP A 22 25.03 20.06 -16.98
C ASP A 22 23.75 19.20 -16.94
N GLN A 23 23.83 17.93 -17.35
CA GLN A 23 22.66 17.07 -17.46
C GLN A 23 22.71 15.94 -16.42
N ARG A 24 21.83 16.04 -15.44
CA ARG A 24 21.64 15.03 -14.40
C ARG A 24 20.25 14.41 -14.52
N ILE A 25 20.20 13.09 -14.44
CA ILE A 25 18.98 12.31 -14.58
C ILE A 25 18.69 11.60 -13.26
N LEU A 26 17.47 11.79 -12.76
CA LEU A 26 16.88 11.01 -11.69
C LEU A 26 16.28 9.73 -12.28
N TRP A 27 16.72 8.58 -11.80
CA TRP A 27 16.08 7.31 -12.09
C TRP A 27 15.24 6.88 -10.90
N ILE A 28 14.02 6.43 -11.16
CA ILE A 28 13.10 5.87 -10.16
C ILE A 28 12.50 4.61 -10.77
N GLY A 29 12.93 3.43 -10.29
CA GLY A 29 12.60 2.16 -10.93
C GLY A 29 13.00 2.15 -12.41
N SER A 30 12.02 2.05 -13.31
CA SER A 30 12.22 2.10 -14.77
C SER A 30 12.12 3.51 -15.37
N LYS A 31 11.66 4.51 -14.61
CA LYS A 31 11.47 5.88 -15.11
C LYS A 31 12.77 6.68 -15.03
N ARG A 32 12.98 7.54 -16.02
CA ARG A 32 14.13 8.45 -16.12
C ARG A 32 13.61 9.87 -16.31
N ILE A 33 13.98 10.75 -15.39
CA ILE A 33 13.48 12.13 -15.32
C ILE A 33 14.70 13.05 -15.36
N ALA A 34 14.73 13.99 -16.30
CA ALA A 34 15.74 15.04 -16.29
C ALA A 34 15.46 15.97 -15.09
N LEU A 35 16.48 16.32 -14.31
CA LEU A 35 16.30 17.19 -13.16
C LEU A 35 15.74 18.57 -13.54
N ASP A 36 16.10 19.06 -14.71
CA ASP A 36 15.64 20.35 -15.26
C ASP A 36 14.16 20.33 -15.67
N ASP A 37 13.57 19.14 -15.84
CA ASP A 37 12.16 18.95 -16.19
C ASP A 37 11.25 18.85 -14.95
N ILE A 38 11.84 18.81 -13.75
CA ILE A 38 11.09 18.77 -12.49
C ILE A 38 10.57 20.17 -12.17
N GLN A 39 9.24 20.30 -12.12
CA GLN A 39 8.57 21.57 -11.85
C GLN A 39 8.18 21.71 -10.38
N THR A 40 7.75 20.63 -9.74
CA THR A 40 7.26 20.65 -8.35
C THR A 40 7.50 19.30 -7.70
N ILE A 41 7.84 19.32 -6.41
CA ILE A 41 7.99 18.12 -5.60
C ILE A 41 7.08 18.24 -4.39
N THR A 42 6.27 17.21 -4.13
CA THR A 42 5.41 17.19 -2.95
C THR A 42 5.57 15.85 -2.25
N ALA A 43 5.88 15.88 -0.95
CA ALA A 43 6.00 14.68 -0.12
C ALA A 43 4.81 14.62 0.84
N GLU A 44 4.08 13.51 0.83
CA GLU A 44 2.90 13.27 1.66
C GLU A 44 3.04 11.94 2.41
N GLU A 45 2.72 11.92 3.70
CA GLU A 45 2.53 10.66 4.42
C GLU A 45 1.12 10.15 4.09
N VAL A 46 1.04 9.06 3.33
CA VAL A 46 -0.23 8.43 2.99
C VAL A 46 -0.49 7.30 3.98
N ARG A 47 -1.62 7.42 4.66
CA ARG A 47 -2.14 6.39 5.58
C ARG A 47 -3.29 5.69 4.91
N GLU A 48 -2.98 4.60 4.23
CA GLU A 48 -4.02 3.78 3.64
C GLU A 48 -4.46 2.70 4.63
N ARG A 49 -5.77 2.64 4.85
CA ARG A 49 -6.40 1.47 5.44
C ARG A 49 -6.99 0.67 4.28
N PRO A 50 -6.62 -0.60 4.07
CA PRO A 50 -7.20 -1.41 3.02
C PRO A 50 -8.63 -1.87 3.42
N VAL A 51 -9.54 -0.92 3.63
CA VAL A 51 -10.92 -1.20 4.09
C VAL A 51 -11.78 -1.75 2.95
N GLN A 52 -11.44 -1.44 1.69
CA GLN A 52 -12.24 -1.85 0.53
C GLN A 52 -12.23 -3.37 0.33
N GLY A 53 -11.06 -4.03 0.44
CA GLY A 53 -10.96 -5.49 0.30
C GLY A 53 -11.75 -6.24 1.39
N LEU A 54 -11.77 -5.68 2.61
CA LEU A 54 -12.53 -6.22 3.73
C LEU A 54 -14.04 -6.12 3.54
N LEU A 55 -14.53 -4.96 3.08
CA LEU A 55 -15.96 -4.77 2.83
C LEU A 55 -16.48 -5.71 1.74
N ALA A 56 -15.72 -5.89 0.67
CA ALA A 56 -16.06 -6.85 -0.39
C ALA A 56 -16.12 -8.29 0.14
N GLY A 57 -15.12 -8.71 0.93
CA GLY A 57 -15.11 -10.03 1.55
C GLY A 57 -16.28 -10.26 2.50
N ALA A 58 -16.60 -9.28 3.35
CA ALA A 58 -17.73 -9.33 4.27
C ALA A 58 -19.08 -9.42 3.53
N ALA A 59 -19.25 -8.67 2.44
CA ALA A 59 -20.46 -8.71 1.62
C ALA A 59 -20.68 -10.09 0.98
N ILE A 60 -19.62 -10.68 0.39
CA ILE A 60 -19.69 -12.03 -0.21
C ILE A 60 -20.04 -13.07 0.87
N PHE A 61 -19.39 -12.99 2.03
CA PHE A 61 -19.67 -13.89 3.13
C PHE A 61 -21.13 -13.80 3.58
N LEU A 62 -21.68 -12.60 3.73
CA LEU A 62 -23.10 -12.40 4.06
C LEU A 62 -24.04 -13.01 3.04
N ILE A 63 -23.76 -12.84 1.74
CA ILE A 63 -24.57 -13.42 0.66
C ILE A 63 -24.58 -14.95 0.76
N VAL A 64 -23.41 -15.56 0.91
CA VAL A 64 -23.27 -17.02 1.04
C VAL A 64 -23.96 -17.53 2.31
N ALA A 65 -23.80 -16.82 3.43
CA ALA A 65 -24.44 -17.16 4.70
C ALA A 65 -25.97 -17.08 4.62
N MET A 66 -26.53 -16.04 3.99
CA MET A 66 -27.98 -15.92 3.78
C MET A 66 -28.52 -17.04 2.89
N PHE A 67 -27.81 -17.37 1.79
CA PHE A 67 -28.22 -18.43 0.88
C PHE A 67 -28.23 -19.80 1.58
N LEU A 68 -27.20 -20.10 2.37
CA LEU A 68 -27.15 -21.30 3.20
C LEU A 68 -28.28 -21.33 4.25
N ALA A 69 -28.53 -20.21 4.92
CA ALA A 69 -29.62 -20.12 5.89
C ALA A 69 -30.99 -20.41 5.24
N PHE A 70 -31.23 -19.89 4.04
CA PHE A 70 -32.46 -20.14 3.27
C PHE A 70 -32.65 -21.62 2.94
N ILE A 71 -31.62 -22.30 2.38
CA ILE A 71 -31.68 -23.73 2.05
C ILE A 71 -32.01 -24.58 3.28
N VAL A 72 -31.48 -24.22 4.45
CA VAL A 72 -31.69 -25.01 5.66
C VAL A 72 -33.08 -24.81 6.26
N PHE A 73 -33.64 -23.60 6.18
CA PHE A 73 -35.02 -23.33 6.64
C PHE A 73 -36.06 -24.18 5.88
N GLU A 74 -35.90 -24.31 4.56
CA GLU A 74 -36.82 -25.10 3.72
C GLU A 74 -36.73 -26.63 3.99
N ASN A 75 -35.57 -27.15 4.37
CA ASN A 75 -35.35 -28.60 4.46
C ASN A 75 -35.55 -29.22 5.87
N GLY A 76 -35.99 -28.45 6.86
CA GLY A 76 -36.37 -28.99 8.18
C GLY A 76 -35.22 -29.57 9.03
N TRP A 77 -33.96 -29.23 8.71
CA TRP A 77 -32.74 -29.81 9.33
C TRP A 77 -32.29 -29.06 10.59
N ARG A 78 -33.17 -29.00 11.58
CA ARG A 78 -33.02 -28.16 12.79
C ARG A 78 -31.71 -28.38 13.57
N ASP A 79 -31.21 -29.61 13.68
CA ASP A 79 -29.99 -29.90 14.44
C ASP A 79 -28.71 -29.57 13.66
N ARG A 80 -28.72 -29.75 12.33
CA ARG A 80 -27.60 -29.35 11.46
C ARG A 80 -27.52 -27.84 11.31
N PHE A 81 -28.64 -27.14 11.46
CA PHE A 81 -28.72 -25.67 11.48
C PHE A 81 -27.98 -25.06 12.67
N LEU A 82 -28.12 -25.63 13.88
CA LEU A 82 -27.40 -25.13 15.05
C LEU A 82 -25.88 -25.26 14.87
N LEU A 83 -25.42 -26.39 14.33
CA LEU A 83 -24.00 -26.64 14.13
C LEU A 83 -23.41 -25.71 13.05
N GLY A 84 -24.13 -25.49 11.94
CA GLY A 84 -23.73 -24.55 10.90
C GLY A 84 -23.72 -23.10 11.36
N THR A 85 -24.75 -22.66 12.09
CA THR A 85 -24.84 -21.28 12.58
C THR A 85 -23.76 -20.97 13.61
N VAL A 86 -23.44 -21.91 14.50
CA VAL A 86 -22.34 -21.75 15.47
C VAL A 86 -20.99 -21.68 14.75
N PHE A 87 -20.76 -22.56 13.75
CA PHE A 87 -19.51 -22.56 12.99
C PHE A 87 -19.33 -21.28 12.16
N LEU A 88 -20.38 -20.83 11.46
CA LEU A 88 -20.37 -19.58 10.69
C LEU A 88 -20.22 -18.35 11.57
N SER A 89 -20.84 -18.34 12.76
CA SER A 89 -20.69 -17.26 13.72
C SER A 89 -19.26 -17.21 14.28
N GLY A 90 -18.66 -18.36 14.56
CA GLY A 90 -17.25 -18.48 14.96
C GLY A 90 -16.29 -17.95 13.88
N LEU A 91 -16.52 -18.32 12.61
CA LEU A 91 -15.75 -17.82 11.46
C LEU A 91 -15.93 -16.31 11.26
N GLY A 92 -17.16 -15.80 11.39
CA GLY A 92 -17.45 -14.37 11.31
C GLY A 92 -16.74 -13.57 12.40
N LEU A 93 -16.76 -14.07 13.64
CA LEU A 93 -16.03 -13.47 14.76
C LEU A 93 -14.52 -13.54 14.57
N ALA A 94 -13.98 -14.68 14.13
CA ALA A 94 -12.56 -14.82 13.81
C ALA A 94 -12.11 -13.83 12.72
N GLY A 95 -12.92 -13.68 11.66
CA GLY A 95 -12.68 -12.70 10.60
C GLY A 95 -12.74 -11.26 11.12
N LEU A 96 -13.70 -10.92 11.98
CA LEU A 96 -13.76 -9.60 12.64
C LEU A 96 -12.51 -9.34 13.49
N PHE A 97 -12.05 -10.33 14.27
CA PHE A 97 -10.83 -10.21 15.05
C PHE A 97 -9.59 -10.02 14.17
N GLU A 98 -9.48 -10.74 13.06
CA GLU A 98 -8.40 -10.56 12.11
C GLU A 98 -8.45 -9.18 11.43
N THR A 99 -9.66 -8.67 11.19
CA THR A 99 -9.89 -7.32 10.68
C THR A 99 -9.38 -6.24 11.64
N THR A 100 -9.58 -6.43 12.95
CA THR A 100 -9.02 -5.50 13.96
C THR A 100 -7.49 -5.52 14.01
N LYS A 101 -6.86 -6.60 13.51
CA LYS A 101 -5.41 -6.72 13.40
C LYS A 101 -4.85 -6.14 12.10
N ILE A 102 -5.68 -5.69 11.16
CA ILE A 102 -5.20 -5.07 9.92
C ILE A 102 -4.53 -3.75 10.27
N ARG A 103 -3.21 -3.83 10.29
CA ARG A 103 -2.32 -2.74 10.62
C ARG A 103 -2.43 -1.70 9.51
N THR A 104 -2.72 -0.46 9.89
CA THR A 104 -2.64 0.67 8.96
C THR A 104 -1.25 0.65 8.33
N GLN A 105 -1.18 0.51 7.02
CA GLN A 105 0.09 0.61 6.31
C GLN A 105 0.38 2.09 6.13
N ARG A 106 1.52 2.52 6.67
CA ARG A 106 2.04 3.86 6.46
C ARG A 106 3.06 3.77 5.35
N PHE A 107 2.86 4.55 4.30
CA PHE A 107 3.86 4.75 3.26
C PHE A 107 3.99 6.25 3.00
N PHE A 108 5.18 6.62 2.55
CA PHE A 108 5.51 7.99 2.20
C PHE A 108 5.52 8.07 0.68
N GLU A 109 4.73 8.99 0.16
CA GLU A 109 4.59 9.24 -1.26
C GLU A 109 5.28 10.55 -1.63
N VAL A 110 6.17 10.51 -2.62
CA VAL A 110 6.78 11.67 -3.24
C VAL A 110 6.21 11.80 -4.64
N LYS A 111 5.45 12.85 -4.87
CA LYS A 111 4.87 13.22 -6.16
C LYS A 111 5.80 14.24 -6.82
N ILE A 112 6.33 13.88 -7.98
CA ILE A 112 7.22 14.72 -8.79
C ILE A 112 6.45 15.11 -10.04
N ALA A 113 6.09 16.38 -10.16
CA ALA A 113 5.47 16.93 -11.37
C ALA A 113 6.57 17.25 -12.38
N THR A 114 6.47 16.65 -13.57
CA THR A 114 7.41 16.85 -14.67
C THR A 114 6.71 17.49 -15.85
N GLY A 115 7.41 18.36 -16.58
CA GLY A 115 6.85 19.00 -17.77
C GLY A 115 6.61 18.01 -18.92
N SER A 116 7.48 17.01 -19.08
CA SER A 116 7.43 16.07 -20.21
C SER A 116 6.65 14.78 -19.95
N GLN A 117 6.65 14.26 -18.71
CA GLN A 117 6.10 12.94 -18.38
C GLN A 117 4.89 12.99 -17.43
N GLY A 118 4.43 14.19 -17.05
CA GLY A 118 3.35 14.39 -16.10
C GLY A 118 3.75 14.05 -14.66
N LEU A 119 2.85 13.44 -13.90
CA LEU A 119 3.07 13.12 -12.49
C LEU A 119 3.80 11.79 -12.32
N VAL A 120 4.97 11.82 -11.67
CA VAL A 120 5.68 10.61 -11.25
C VAL A 120 5.58 10.47 -9.74
N THR A 121 4.88 9.41 -9.32
CA THR A 121 4.79 9.02 -7.92
C THR A 121 5.90 8.03 -7.57
N PHE A 122 6.65 8.34 -6.51
CA PHE A 122 7.52 7.41 -5.80
C PHE A 122 6.92 7.11 -4.44
N ALA A 123 6.76 5.84 -4.07
CA ALA A 123 6.25 5.44 -2.77
C ALA A 123 7.25 4.52 -2.06
N SER A 124 7.54 4.81 -0.80
CA SER A 124 8.37 3.96 0.06
C SER A 124 7.76 3.81 1.46
N ALA A 125 7.94 2.65 2.06
CA ALA A 125 7.59 2.41 3.46
C ALA A 125 8.64 3.01 4.43
N ASN A 126 9.83 3.36 3.94
CA ASN A 126 10.93 3.87 4.74
C ASN A 126 11.08 5.39 4.59
N ILE A 127 10.80 6.13 5.66
CA ILE A 127 10.94 7.59 5.66
C ILE A 127 12.36 8.05 5.34
N ARG A 128 13.39 7.30 5.75
CA ARG A 128 14.79 7.65 5.49
C ARG A 128 15.12 7.61 4.01
N GLU A 129 14.48 6.72 3.25
CA GLU A 129 14.66 6.64 1.80
C GLU A 129 14.06 7.88 1.11
N VAL A 130 12.91 8.36 1.59
CA VAL A 130 12.27 9.59 1.11
C VAL A 130 13.08 10.83 1.50
N GLU A 131 13.56 10.92 2.74
CA GLU A 131 14.43 12.02 3.17
C GLU A 131 15.74 12.06 2.38
N ALA A 132 16.36 10.91 2.13
CA ALA A 132 17.56 10.81 1.32
C ALA A 132 17.31 11.23 -0.15
N LEU A 133 16.16 10.87 -0.72
CA LEU A 133 15.76 11.31 -2.05
C LEU A 133 15.58 12.83 -2.09
N LEU A 134 14.82 13.40 -1.16
CA LEU A 134 14.58 14.85 -1.08
C LEU A 134 15.88 15.62 -0.87
N ALA A 135 16.78 15.13 -0.01
CA ALA A 135 18.10 15.73 0.21
C ALA A 135 18.97 15.67 -1.05
N ALA A 136 18.94 14.55 -1.79
CA ALA A 136 19.66 14.42 -3.05
C ALA A 136 19.13 15.37 -4.13
N LEU A 137 17.81 15.57 -4.21
CA LEU A 137 17.18 16.53 -5.13
C LEU A 137 17.51 17.98 -4.76
N ALA A 138 17.47 18.32 -3.47
CA ALA A 138 17.87 19.64 -2.99
C ALA A 138 19.35 19.93 -3.27
N GLY A 139 20.24 18.95 -3.03
CA GLY A 139 21.67 19.05 -3.38
C GLY A 139 21.93 19.13 -4.90
N ALA A 140 20.99 18.64 -5.72
CA ALA A 140 21.02 18.79 -7.16
C ALA A 140 20.49 20.16 -7.66
N GLY A 141 20.03 21.03 -6.75
CA GLY A 141 19.53 22.37 -7.09
C GLY A 141 18.04 22.42 -7.44
N VAL A 142 17.31 21.31 -7.28
CA VAL A 142 15.86 21.29 -7.47
C VAL A 142 15.18 21.88 -6.25
N LYS A 143 14.40 22.94 -6.45
CA LYS A 143 13.60 23.55 -5.39
C LYS A 143 12.32 22.74 -5.20
N ALA A 144 12.09 22.28 -3.97
CA ALA A 144 10.83 21.68 -3.56
C ALA A 144 9.71 22.73 -3.58
#